data_AF-A0A957TK39-F1
#
_entry.id   AF-A0A957TK39-F1
#
_cell.length_a   1.000
_cell.length_b   1.000
_cell.length_c   1.000
_cell.angle_alpha   90.00
_cell.angle_beta   90.00
_cell.angle_gamma   90.00
#
_symmetry.space_group_name_H-M   'P 1'
#
loop_
_entity.id
_entity.type
_entity.pdbx_description
1 polymer ?
#
loop_
_entity_poly.entity_id
_entity_poly.type
_entity_poly.pdbx_seq_one_letter_code
_entity_poly.pdbx_strand_id
1 'polypeptide(L)'
;MTDQAIVFVRRKAAYGIGHVGWAFSIEKNLFNTGAVENHSGAFFTIASRMGFWMRRTHDPINLMRRRHYDEFKVIAVEHAQPALAKGVAQWVSQQPYEIIGRNCMDDTYDVLRAFGVPDLPPPASHWEPNYWFDAIVGTHFYIKPNGVVWQADPQQPPPAGPLFSDGASLHLPFHPPPTPIKPAWRKPDAPESTQLEQSARNAPPMPISNQREQPFPRLGLATRLLHRLGLHVYG
;
A
#
# COMPACT_ATOMS: atom_id res chain seq x y z
N MET A 1 5.25 -22.26 -9.28
CA MET A 1 4.13 -21.57 -8.60
C MET A 1 4.51 -20.11 -8.56
N THR A 2 3.66 -19.22 -9.05
CA THR A 2 3.96 -17.78 -9.05
C THR A 2 3.74 -17.21 -7.67
N ASP A 3 4.67 -16.40 -7.18
CA ASP A 3 4.54 -15.70 -5.92
C ASP A 3 3.47 -14.60 -6.03
N GLN A 4 2.92 -14.18 -4.88
CA GLN A 4 1.78 -13.28 -4.84
C GLN A 4 2.08 -12.06 -3.97
N ALA A 5 1.82 -10.89 -4.53
CA ALA A 5 1.61 -9.67 -3.78
C ALA A 5 0.11 -9.38 -3.66
N ILE A 6 -0.27 -8.74 -2.57
CA ILE A 6 -1.63 -8.27 -2.34
C ILE A 6 -1.55 -6.82 -1.87
N VAL A 7 -2.30 -5.95 -2.54
CA VAL A 7 -2.55 -4.60 -2.05
C VAL A 7 -3.96 -4.54 -1.51
N PHE A 8 -4.15 -3.95 -0.34
CA PHE A 8 -5.45 -3.79 0.29
C PHE A 8 -5.81 -2.32 0.37
N VAL A 9 -7.10 -2.00 0.31
CA VAL A 9 -7.62 -0.67 0.60
C VAL A 9 -8.78 -0.71 1.60
N ARG A 10 -8.84 0.32 2.44
CA ARG A 10 -9.96 0.67 3.31
C ARG A 10 -10.53 1.98 2.79
N ARG A 11 -11.50 1.93 1.88
CA ARG A 11 -11.98 3.09 1.11
C ARG A 11 -12.45 4.24 1.98
N LYS A 12 -13.12 3.93 3.09
CA LYS A 12 -13.72 4.91 4.01
C LYS A 12 -12.76 5.47 5.05
N ALA A 13 -11.48 5.06 5.03
CA ALA A 13 -10.49 5.60 5.96
C ALA A 13 -10.22 7.09 5.68
N ALA A 14 -9.63 7.78 6.66
CA ALA A 14 -9.17 9.16 6.52
C ALA A 14 -10.21 10.10 5.88
N TYR A 15 -11.46 10.03 6.36
CA TYR A 15 -12.59 10.82 5.83
C TYR A 15 -12.91 10.56 4.35
N GLY A 16 -12.68 9.33 3.88
CA GLY A 16 -13.00 8.91 2.52
C GLY A 16 -11.84 9.02 1.52
N ILE A 17 -10.66 9.50 1.95
CA ILE A 17 -9.42 9.52 1.15
C ILE A 17 -8.86 8.10 0.93
N GLY A 18 -9.19 7.18 1.84
CA GLY A 18 -8.72 5.81 1.81
C GLY A 18 -7.46 5.58 2.63
N HIS A 19 -7.09 4.31 2.75
CA HIS A 19 -5.89 3.84 3.44
C HIS A 19 -5.48 2.51 2.84
N VAL A 20 -4.19 2.30 2.60
CA VAL A 20 -3.68 1.09 1.95
C VAL A 20 -2.75 0.30 2.85
N GLY A 21 -2.60 -0.98 2.54
CA GLY A 21 -1.66 -1.89 3.17
C GLY A 21 -1.23 -2.97 2.20
N TRP A 22 -0.27 -3.81 2.64
CA TRP A 22 0.34 -4.83 1.79
C TRP A 22 0.17 -6.23 2.38
N ALA A 23 0.25 -7.22 1.51
CA ALA A 23 0.80 -8.52 1.83
C ALA A 23 1.69 -9.05 0.69
N PHE A 24 2.62 -9.96 1.01
CA PHE A 24 3.40 -10.68 0.01
C PHE A 24 3.74 -12.09 0.50
N SER A 25 3.84 -13.06 -0.41
CA SER A 25 4.22 -14.43 -0.09
C SER A 25 5.68 -14.50 0.37
N ILE A 26 5.93 -15.23 1.44
CA ILE A 26 7.27 -15.55 1.95
C ILE A 26 7.64 -16.98 1.54
N GLU A 27 6.69 -17.89 1.72
CA GLU A 27 6.75 -19.32 1.45
C GLU A 27 5.34 -19.79 1.05
N LYS A 28 5.18 -21.06 0.70
CA LYS A 28 3.88 -21.62 0.28
C LYS A 28 2.79 -21.32 1.30
N ASN A 29 1.76 -20.58 0.87
CA ASN A 29 0.62 -20.15 1.67
C ASN A 29 0.97 -19.29 2.89
N LEU A 30 2.18 -18.73 3.00
CA LEU A 30 2.56 -17.90 4.13
C LEU A 30 2.88 -16.49 3.66
N PHE A 31 2.20 -15.51 4.25
CA PHE A 31 2.31 -14.11 3.87
C PHE A 31 2.95 -13.27 4.97
N ASN A 32 3.73 -12.27 4.56
CA ASN A 32 3.98 -11.08 5.36
C ASN A 32 2.87 -10.08 5.07
N THR A 33 2.22 -9.52 6.09
CA THR A 33 1.11 -8.58 5.94
C THR A 33 1.29 -7.41 6.89
N GLY A 34 1.08 -6.18 6.42
CA GLY A 34 1.31 -4.98 7.23
C GLY A 34 0.70 -3.72 6.65
N ALA A 35 0.74 -2.65 7.46
CA ALA A 35 0.35 -1.29 7.08
C ALA A 35 0.96 -0.26 8.04
N VAL A 36 0.85 1.02 7.68
CA VAL A 36 1.19 2.19 8.53
C VAL A 36 -0.04 3.07 8.70
N GLU A 37 -0.67 3.03 9.88
CA GLU A 37 -2.02 3.57 10.09
C GLU A 37 -2.10 5.08 10.38
N ASN A 38 -1.04 5.70 10.90
CA ASN A 38 -1.02 7.09 11.38
C ASN A 38 -2.23 7.46 12.26
N HIS A 39 -2.45 6.74 13.36
CA HIS A 39 -3.61 6.93 14.24
C HIS A 39 -3.80 8.36 14.79
N SER A 40 -2.75 9.19 14.79
CA SER A 40 -2.81 10.57 15.24
C SER A 40 -3.56 11.49 14.26
N GLY A 41 -3.66 11.11 12.98
CA GLY A 41 -4.11 12.00 11.91
C GLY A 41 -3.22 13.21 11.67
N ALA A 42 -2.03 13.26 12.30
CA ALA A 42 -1.11 14.37 12.16
C ALA A 42 -0.40 14.33 10.80
N PHE A 43 0.01 15.52 10.32
CA PHE A 43 0.82 15.64 9.10
C PHE A 43 2.19 14.99 9.22
N PHE A 44 2.71 14.93 10.46
CA PHE A 44 3.96 14.30 10.81
C PHE A 44 3.76 13.44 12.05
N THR A 45 4.24 12.19 12.01
CA THR A 45 4.25 11.30 13.19
C THR A 45 5.59 10.57 13.25
N ILE A 46 6.26 10.65 14.40
CA ILE A 46 7.52 9.91 14.64
C ILE A 46 7.31 8.40 14.51
N ALA A 47 8.36 7.67 14.11
CA ALA A 47 8.32 6.22 13.86
C ALA A 47 7.67 5.40 14.98
N SER A 48 7.97 5.70 16.25
CA SER A 48 7.41 4.97 17.40
C SER A 48 5.90 5.15 17.59
N ARG A 49 5.28 6.12 16.90
CA ARG A 49 3.85 6.46 17.02
C ARG A 49 3.07 6.33 15.72
N MET A 50 3.72 6.05 14.58
CA MET A 50 3.07 6.04 13.27
C MET A 50 2.09 4.88 13.07
N GLY A 51 2.01 3.94 14.01
CA GLY A 51 1.08 2.81 13.92
C GLY A 51 1.50 1.77 12.88
N PHE A 52 2.81 1.63 12.63
CA PHE A 52 3.34 0.52 11.85
C PHE A 52 2.99 -0.81 12.53
N TRP A 53 2.56 -1.78 11.73
CA TRP A 53 2.43 -3.15 12.16
C TRP A 53 2.74 -4.10 11.00
N MET A 54 3.27 -5.27 11.35
CA MET A 54 3.58 -6.34 10.41
C MET A 54 3.38 -7.69 11.09
N ARG A 55 2.79 -8.65 10.38
CA ARG A 55 2.47 -10.00 10.89
C ARG A 55 2.75 -11.03 9.80
N ARG A 56 3.18 -12.23 10.22
CA ARG A 56 3.16 -13.42 9.36
C ARG A 56 1.82 -14.14 9.54
N THR A 57 1.19 -14.56 8.46
CA THR A 57 -0.13 -15.24 8.51
C THR A 57 -0.33 -16.11 7.28
N HIS A 58 -1.07 -17.22 7.42
CA HIS A 58 -1.55 -17.98 6.27
C HIS A 58 -2.84 -17.39 5.66
N ASP A 59 -3.48 -16.47 6.39
CA ASP A 59 -4.72 -15.82 6.01
C ASP A 59 -4.56 -14.28 6.13
N PRO A 60 -3.99 -13.63 5.11
CA PRO A 60 -3.82 -12.18 5.10
C PRO A 60 -5.16 -11.45 5.00
N ILE A 61 -6.16 -12.06 4.32
CA ILE A 61 -7.47 -11.46 4.09
C ILE A 61 -8.21 -11.27 5.40
N ASN A 62 -8.31 -12.29 6.24
CA ASN A 62 -8.97 -12.19 7.55
C ASN A 62 -8.25 -11.23 8.49
N LEU A 63 -6.91 -11.16 8.42
CA LEU A 63 -6.13 -10.21 9.20
C LEU A 63 -6.46 -8.75 8.82
N MET A 64 -6.63 -8.48 7.52
CA MET A 64 -7.00 -7.16 6.98
C MET A 64 -8.49 -6.85 7.18
N ARG A 65 -9.38 -7.85 7.05
CA ARG A 65 -10.82 -7.76 7.35
C ARG A 65 -11.06 -7.28 8.78
N ARG A 66 -10.34 -7.85 9.75
CA ARG A 66 -10.39 -7.42 11.17
C ARG A 66 -9.92 -5.99 11.41
N ARG A 67 -9.23 -5.38 10.44
CA ARG A 67 -8.80 -3.97 10.44
C ARG A 67 -9.66 -3.09 9.54
N HIS A 68 -10.81 -3.62 9.12
CA HIS A 68 -11.82 -2.94 8.30
C HIS A 68 -11.35 -2.58 6.88
N TYR A 69 -10.34 -3.27 6.34
CA TYR A 69 -10.11 -3.22 4.89
C TYR A 69 -11.28 -3.88 4.17
N ASP A 70 -11.68 -3.28 3.04
CA ASP A 70 -12.91 -3.61 2.32
C ASP A 70 -12.66 -4.13 0.91
N GLU A 71 -11.47 -3.90 0.34
CA GLU A 71 -11.09 -4.34 -1.00
C GLU A 71 -9.61 -4.76 -1.06
N PHE A 72 -9.27 -5.62 -2.02
CA PHE A 72 -7.87 -5.98 -2.30
C PHE A 72 -7.66 -6.41 -3.76
N LYS A 73 -6.44 -6.23 -4.26
CA LYS A 73 -5.99 -6.78 -5.54
C LYS A 73 -4.87 -7.78 -5.33
N VAL A 74 -4.94 -8.92 -6.01
CA VAL A 74 -3.88 -9.94 -6.05
C VAL A 74 -3.06 -9.75 -7.32
N ILE A 75 -1.74 -9.75 -7.17
CA ILE A 75 -0.78 -9.53 -8.26
C ILE A 75 0.19 -10.70 -8.28
N ALA A 76 0.30 -11.34 -9.44
CA ALA A 76 1.27 -12.40 -9.69
C ALA A 76 2.67 -11.79 -9.90
N VAL A 77 3.68 -12.33 -9.23
CA VAL A 77 5.06 -11.83 -9.28
C VAL A 77 5.99 -12.96 -9.71
N GLU A 78 6.63 -12.79 -10.87
CA GLU A 78 7.51 -13.81 -11.46
C GLU A 78 8.88 -13.88 -10.76
N HIS A 79 9.44 -12.73 -10.39
CA HIS A 79 10.77 -12.60 -9.78
C HIS A 79 10.67 -12.03 -8.36
N ALA A 80 9.97 -12.76 -7.49
CA ALA A 80 9.71 -12.30 -6.14
C ALA A 80 10.98 -12.23 -5.26
N GLN A 81 11.06 -11.19 -4.43
CA GLN A 81 12.18 -10.93 -3.51
C GLN A 81 11.68 -10.77 -2.06
N PRO A 82 11.13 -11.82 -1.42
CA PRO A 82 10.54 -11.75 -0.08
C PRO A 82 11.51 -11.26 0.99
N ALA A 83 12.80 -11.62 0.91
CA ALA A 83 13.81 -11.17 1.86
C ALA A 83 14.04 -9.64 1.77
N LEU A 84 14.12 -9.10 0.55
CA LEU A 84 14.27 -7.66 0.32
C LEU A 84 13.03 -6.91 0.79
N ALA A 85 11.83 -7.36 0.42
CA ALA A 85 10.57 -6.77 0.84
C ALA A 85 10.43 -6.73 2.37
N LYS A 86 10.82 -7.80 3.06
CA LYS A 86 10.80 -7.86 4.53
C LYS A 86 11.82 -6.90 5.15
N GLY A 87 13.01 -6.75 4.56
CA GLY A 87 14.00 -5.76 4.98
C GLY A 87 13.51 -4.32 4.77
N VAL A 88 12.83 -4.05 3.66
CA VAL A 88 12.22 -2.74 3.37
C VAL A 88 11.06 -2.44 4.32
N ALA A 89 10.19 -3.41 4.61
CA ALA A 89 9.12 -3.25 5.61
C ALA A 89 9.70 -2.94 7.01
N GLN A 90 10.84 -3.56 7.37
CA GLN A 90 11.54 -3.22 8.60
C GLN A 90 12.15 -1.82 8.56
N TRP A 91 12.70 -1.38 7.42
CA TRP A 91 13.16 0.00 7.26
C TRP A 91 12.02 1.01 7.37
N VAL A 92 10.86 0.73 6.76
CA VAL A 92 9.61 1.51 6.89
C VAL A 92 9.25 1.68 8.37
N SER A 93 9.35 0.62 9.19
CA SER A 93 9.04 0.67 10.63
C SER A 93 9.86 1.70 11.44
N GLN A 94 10.96 2.20 10.85
CA GLN A 94 11.88 3.15 11.46
C GLN A 94 11.74 4.57 10.90
N GLN A 95 10.92 4.76 9.86
CA GLN A 95 10.73 6.06 9.24
C GLN A 95 9.65 6.86 9.98
N PRO A 96 9.71 8.20 9.96
CA PRO A 96 8.54 9.00 10.29
C PRO A 96 7.46 8.81 9.21
N TYR A 97 6.22 9.08 9.60
CA TYR A 97 5.11 9.29 8.68
C TYR A 97 5.02 10.76 8.31
N GLU A 98 4.87 11.05 7.02
CA GLU A 98 4.61 12.37 6.47
C GLU A 98 3.47 12.29 5.45
N ILE A 99 2.53 13.23 5.50
CA ILE A 99 1.38 13.21 4.57
C ILE A 99 1.81 13.26 3.09
N ILE A 100 2.96 13.90 2.81
CA ILE A 100 3.54 14.04 1.47
C ILE A 100 4.82 13.20 1.42
N GLY A 101 4.86 12.19 0.56
CA GLY A 101 6.09 11.44 0.22
C GLY A 101 6.53 10.35 1.20
N ARG A 102 5.90 10.23 2.38
CA ARG A 102 6.12 9.15 3.38
C ARG A 102 4.82 8.76 4.09
N ASN A 103 3.77 8.45 3.33
CA ASN A 103 2.48 8.02 3.86
C ASN A 103 2.21 6.51 3.63
N CYS A 104 1.00 6.05 3.95
CA CYS A 104 0.61 4.64 3.79
C CYS A 104 0.81 4.09 2.37
N MET A 105 0.65 4.92 1.32
CA MET A 105 0.88 4.51 -0.07
C MET A 105 2.37 4.41 -0.36
N ASP A 106 3.18 5.37 0.07
CA ASP A 106 4.64 5.33 -0.07
C ASP A 106 5.23 4.08 0.55
N ASP A 107 4.78 3.74 1.74
CA ASP A 107 5.22 2.56 2.47
C ASP A 107 4.78 1.27 1.79
N THR A 108 3.52 1.19 1.37
CA THR A 108 2.99 0.04 0.63
C THR A 108 3.72 -0.12 -0.71
N TYR A 109 3.96 0.98 -1.42
CA TYR A 109 4.70 1.02 -2.67
C TYR A 109 6.13 0.52 -2.49
N ASP A 110 6.86 1.04 -1.50
CA ASP A 110 8.24 0.64 -1.26
C ASP A 110 8.34 -0.87 -0.96
N VAL A 111 7.43 -1.41 -0.14
CA VAL A 111 7.43 -2.84 0.20
C VAL A 111 7.08 -3.70 -1.01
N LEU A 112 6.05 -3.35 -1.78
CA LEU A 112 5.61 -4.16 -2.93
C LEU A 112 6.58 -4.04 -4.12
N ARG A 113 7.17 -2.86 -4.35
CA ARG A 113 8.24 -2.69 -5.34
C ARG A 113 9.48 -3.50 -4.95
N ALA A 114 9.84 -3.51 -3.67
CA ALA A 114 10.92 -4.34 -3.14
C ALA A 114 10.64 -5.84 -3.25
N PHE A 115 9.37 -6.23 -3.22
CA PHE A 115 8.98 -7.62 -3.48
C PHE A 115 9.10 -8.01 -4.95
N GLY A 116 9.16 -7.04 -5.87
CA GLY A 116 9.28 -7.28 -7.31
C GLY A 116 7.98 -7.13 -8.08
N VAL A 117 6.96 -6.47 -7.51
CA VAL A 117 5.73 -6.17 -8.26
C VAL A 117 6.07 -5.24 -9.43
N PRO A 118 5.77 -5.64 -10.68
CA PRO A 118 6.06 -4.81 -11.85
C PRO A 118 5.07 -3.65 -11.95
N ASP A 119 5.50 -2.56 -12.60
CA ASP A 119 4.65 -1.46 -13.06
C ASP A 119 3.72 -0.83 -12.00
N LEU A 120 4.12 -0.86 -10.72
CA LEU A 120 3.39 -0.13 -9.69
C LEU A 120 3.43 1.37 -9.97
N PRO A 121 2.26 2.06 -9.99
CA PRO A 121 2.24 3.50 -10.15
C PRO A 121 2.97 4.16 -8.96
N PRO A 122 3.91 5.09 -9.19
CA PRO A 122 4.54 5.85 -8.11
C PRO A 122 3.48 6.63 -7.32
N PRO A 123 3.48 6.64 -5.97
CA PRO A 123 2.47 7.35 -5.17
C PRO A 123 2.35 8.84 -5.50
N ALA A 124 3.45 9.48 -5.91
CA ALA A 124 3.43 10.88 -6.36
C ALA A 124 2.52 11.14 -7.58
N SER A 125 2.24 10.11 -8.38
CA SER A 125 1.30 10.19 -9.51
C SER A 125 -0.17 10.10 -9.11
N HIS A 126 -0.46 9.62 -7.89
CA HIS A 126 -1.81 9.39 -7.36
C HIS A 126 -1.80 9.69 -5.85
N TRP A 127 -1.95 10.96 -5.46
CA TRP A 127 -1.77 11.38 -4.05
C TRP A 127 -2.84 10.82 -3.08
N GLU A 128 -3.95 10.32 -3.60
CA GLU A 128 -5.04 9.73 -2.81
C GLU A 128 -4.96 8.19 -2.82
N PRO A 129 -4.95 7.52 -1.65
CA PRO A 129 -4.93 6.05 -1.53
C PRO A 129 -5.97 5.30 -2.35
N ASN A 130 -7.20 5.81 -2.42
CA ASN A 130 -8.25 5.20 -3.25
C ASN A 130 -7.87 5.22 -4.73
N TYR A 131 -7.48 6.40 -5.23
CA TYR A 131 -7.13 6.58 -6.63
C TYR A 131 -5.87 5.81 -7.02
N TRP A 132 -4.87 5.77 -6.12
CA TRP A 132 -3.67 4.96 -6.30
C TRP A 132 -3.99 3.47 -6.36
N PHE A 133 -4.82 2.96 -5.45
CA PHE A 133 -5.27 1.57 -5.48
C PHE A 133 -6.00 1.23 -6.78
N ASP A 134 -6.88 2.12 -7.27
CA ASP A 134 -7.63 1.93 -8.52
C ASP A 134 -6.71 1.79 -9.73
N ALA A 135 -5.62 2.53 -9.78
CA ALA A 135 -4.63 2.49 -10.86
C ALA A 135 -3.76 1.23 -10.89
N ILE A 136 -3.69 0.46 -9.79
CA ILE A 136 -2.89 -0.78 -9.75
C ILE A 136 -3.56 -1.87 -10.57
N VAL A 137 -2.80 -2.54 -11.44
CA VAL A 137 -3.28 -3.71 -12.20
C VAL A 137 -3.19 -4.96 -11.33
N GLY A 138 -4.27 -5.74 -11.25
CA GLY A 138 -4.33 -7.00 -10.51
C GLY A 138 -5.75 -7.52 -10.39
N THR A 139 -5.90 -8.79 -9.98
CA THR A 139 -7.22 -9.40 -9.82
C THR A 139 -7.93 -8.82 -8.60
N HIS A 140 -9.08 -8.16 -8.81
CA HIS A 140 -9.77 -7.37 -7.80
C HIS A 140 -10.85 -8.16 -7.03
N PHE A 141 -10.90 -7.97 -5.71
CA PHE A 141 -11.86 -8.59 -4.80
C PHE A 141 -12.39 -7.61 -3.76
N TYR A 142 -13.65 -7.82 -3.37
CA TYR A 142 -14.26 -7.17 -2.21
C TYR A 142 -14.24 -8.11 -1.00
N ILE A 143 -13.92 -7.57 0.17
CA ILE A 143 -14.01 -8.26 1.45
C ILE A 143 -15.43 -8.09 1.99
N LYS A 144 -16.13 -9.21 2.22
CA LYS A 144 -17.44 -9.26 2.85
C LYS A 144 -17.33 -9.85 4.27
N PRO A 145 -18.35 -9.66 5.13
CA PRO A 145 -18.33 -10.24 6.47
C PRO A 145 -18.11 -11.76 6.51
N ASN A 146 -18.58 -12.48 5.48
CA ASN A 146 -18.59 -13.93 5.39
C ASN A 146 -17.77 -14.49 4.21
N GLY A 147 -16.81 -13.73 3.68
CA GLY A 147 -15.94 -14.21 2.60
C GLY A 147 -15.35 -13.11 1.74
N VAL A 148 -15.07 -13.43 0.48
CA VAL A 148 -14.61 -12.49 -0.55
C VAL A 148 -15.44 -12.66 -1.82
N VAL A 149 -15.69 -11.56 -2.52
CA VAL A 149 -16.40 -11.55 -3.81
C VAL A 149 -15.43 -11.05 -4.87
N TRP A 150 -15.17 -11.88 -5.87
CA TRP A 150 -14.40 -11.48 -7.04
C TRP A 150 -15.17 -10.47 -7.88
N GLN A 151 -14.50 -9.40 -8.31
CA GLN A 151 -15.01 -8.55 -9.37
C GLN A 151 -14.38 -8.99 -10.69
N ALA A 152 -15.22 -9.34 -11.65
CA ALA A 152 -14.75 -9.55 -13.01
C ALA A 152 -14.15 -8.24 -13.52
N ASP A 153 -12.83 -8.24 -13.72
CA ASP A 153 -12.19 -7.28 -14.61
C ASP A 153 -12.49 -7.76 -16.04
N PRO A 154 -13.14 -6.95 -16.90
CA PRO A 154 -13.37 -7.32 -18.30
C PRO A 154 -12.09 -7.71 -19.06
N GLN A 155 -10.91 -7.28 -18.57
CA GLN A 155 -9.62 -7.52 -19.19
C GLN A 155 -8.85 -8.71 -18.60
N GLN A 156 -9.31 -9.35 -17.51
CA GLN A 156 -8.65 -10.53 -16.93
C GLN A 156 -9.61 -11.71 -16.75
N PRO A 157 -9.19 -12.93 -17.15
CA PRO A 157 -9.95 -14.13 -16.84
C PRO A 157 -10.03 -14.35 -15.33
N PRO A 158 -11.09 -15.01 -14.83
CA PRO A 158 -11.20 -15.35 -13.42
C PRO A 158 -9.95 -16.13 -12.95
N PRO A 159 -9.50 -15.90 -11.70
CA PRO A 159 -8.32 -16.56 -11.17
C PRO A 159 -8.53 -18.08 -11.12
N ALA A 160 -7.58 -18.83 -11.70
CA ALA A 160 -7.57 -20.28 -11.62
C ALA A 160 -6.96 -20.72 -10.26
N GLY A 161 -7.80 -20.93 -9.25
CA GLY A 161 -7.38 -21.47 -7.95
C GLY A 161 -8.43 -21.32 -6.85
N PRO A 162 -8.33 -22.10 -5.77
CA PRO A 162 -9.21 -21.94 -4.61
C PRO A 162 -9.03 -20.53 -4.02
N LEU A 163 -10.12 -19.78 -3.97
CA LEU A 163 -10.24 -18.55 -3.18
C LEU A 163 -9.95 -18.92 -1.72
N PHE A 164 -8.93 -18.29 -1.15
CA PHE A 164 -8.37 -18.53 0.18
C PHE A 164 -9.43 -19.02 1.19
N SER A 165 -9.23 -20.20 1.80
CA SER A 165 -10.04 -20.61 2.93
C SER A 165 -9.63 -19.79 4.16
N ASP A 166 -10.60 -19.15 4.83
CA ASP A 166 -10.44 -18.32 6.05
C ASP A 166 -9.89 -19.10 7.29
N GLY A 167 -9.30 -20.29 7.07
CA GLY A 167 -9.13 -21.35 8.05
C GLY A 167 -7.69 -21.82 8.23
N ALA A 168 -6.76 -20.90 8.52
CA ALA A 168 -5.54 -21.23 9.26
C ALA A 168 -4.87 -19.95 9.78
N SER A 169 -5.05 -19.63 11.06
CA SER A 169 -4.18 -18.68 11.78
C SER A 169 -3.64 -19.42 12.99
N LEU A 170 -2.48 -20.08 12.83
CA LEU A 170 -1.76 -20.67 13.95
C LEU A 170 -0.51 -19.84 14.21
N HIS A 171 -0.25 -19.59 15.50
CA HIS A 171 0.91 -18.88 16.00
C HIS A 171 2.19 -19.38 15.34
N LEU A 172 2.83 -18.53 14.55
CA LEU A 172 4.12 -18.82 13.95
C LEU A 172 5.24 -18.48 14.95
N PRO A 173 6.33 -19.25 14.96
CA PRO A 173 7.47 -18.98 15.81
C PRO A 173 8.04 -17.57 15.55
N PHE A 174 8.50 -16.94 16.62
CA PHE A 174 9.19 -15.65 16.54
C PHE A 174 10.53 -15.86 15.84
N HIS A 175 10.70 -15.24 14.67
CA HIS A 175 12.03 -15.08 14.07
C HIS A 175 12.49 -13.66 14.36
N PRO A 176 13.79 -13.44 14.63
CA PRO A 176 14.33 -12.10 14.77
C PRO A 176 13.96 -11.26 13.53
N PRO A 177 13.64 -9.97 13.73
CA PRO A 177 13.35 -9.09 12.62
C PRO A 177 14.57 -9.06 11.67
N PRO A 178 14.35 -9.04 10.36
CA PRO A 178 15.46 -8.94 9.41
C PRO A 178 16.14 -7.58 9.59
N THR A 179 17.39 -7.47 9.16
CA THR A 179 18.07 -6.17 9.10
C THR A 179 17.25 -5.21 8.22
N PRO A 180 16.97 -3.97 8.69
CA PRO A 180 16.34 -2.95 7.87
C PRO A 180 17.14 -2.67 6.60
N ILE A 181 16.48 -2.61 5.44
CA ILE A 181 17.11 -2.29 4.16
C ILE A 181 16.45 -1.03 3.60
N LYS A 182 17.22 0.06 3.49
CA LYS A 182 16.79 1.26 2.77
C LYS A 182 16.81 0.97 1.26
N PRO A 183 15.67 1.02 0.55
CA PRO A 183 15.62 0.70 -0.87
C PRO A 183 16.42 1.71 -1.71
N ALA A 184 16.96 1.25 -2.84
CA ALA A 184 17.81 2.07 -3.71
C ALA A 184 17.10 3.35 -4.18
N TRP A 185 15.83 3.26 -4.58
CA TRP A 185 15.04 4.43 -5.03
C TRP A 185 14.68 5.45 -3.94
N ARG A 186 15.09 5.21 -2.69
CA ARG A 186 15.00 6.20 -1.59
C ARG A 186 16.37 6.75 -1.18
N LYS A 187 17.44 6.38 -1.89
CA LYS A 187 18.80 6.92 -1.71
C LYS A 187 19.01 8.03 -2.77
N PRO A 188 19.22 9.30 -2.37
CA PRO A 188 19.27 10.42 -3.31
C PRO A 188 20.33 10.28 -4.43
N ASP A 189 21.38 9.52 -4.17
CA ASP A 189 22.52 9.28 -5.06
C ASP A 189 22.34 8.05 -5.96
N ALA A 190 21.26 7.27 -5.80
CA ALA A 190 21.03 6.08 -6.58
C ALA A 190 20.32 6.39 -7.92
N PRO A 191 20.73 5.76 -9.04
CA PRO A 191 20.05 5.89 -10.32
C PRO A 191 18.53 5.64 -10.25
N GLU A 192 18.10 4.69 -9.40
CA GLU A 192 16.70 4.36 -9.21
C GLU A 192 15.88 5.47 -8.54
N SER A 193 16.53 6.36 -7.77
CA SER A 193 15.86 7.54 -7.19
C SER A 193 15.53 8.53 -8.30
N THR A 194 16.50 8.83 -9.16
CA THR A 194 16.29 9.69 -10.34
C THR A 194 15.19 9.13 -11.25
N GLN A 195 15.15 7.83 -11.46
CA GLN A 195 14.08 7.19 -12.24
C GLN A 195 12.71 7.35 -11.59
N LEU A 196 12.61 7.14 -10.26
CA LEU A 196 11.36 7.33 -9.53
C LEU A 196 10.87 8.79 -9.63
N GLU A 197 11.77 9.75 -9.48
CA GLU A 197 11.47 11.17 -9.63
C GLU A 197 11.01 11.52 -11.05
N GLN A 198 11.67 10.99 -12.07
CA GLN A 198 11.28 11.17 -13.47
C GLN A 198 9.89 10.57 -13.74
N SER A 199 9.61 9.36 -13.25
CA SER A 199 8.28 8.75 -13.37
C SER A 199 7.21 9.58 -12.66
N ALA A 200 7.52 10.14 -11.49
CA ALA A 200 6.62 11.05 -10.78
C ALA A 200 6.34 12.34 -11.58
N ARG A 201 7.37 12.92 -12.22
CA ARG A 201 7.23 14.14 -13.05
C ARG A 201 6.48 13.90 -14.36
N ASN A 202 6.63 12.72 -14.95
CA ASN A 202 6.01 12.35 -16.22
C ASN A 202 4.58 11.81 -16.06
N ALA A 203 4.13 11.62 -14.82
CA ALA A 203 2.76 11.18 -14.56
C ALA A 203 1.76 12.19 -15.16
N PRO A 204 0.69 11.70 -15.81
CA PRO A 204 -0.32 12.60 -16.36
C PRO A 204 -0.88 13.50 -15.26
N PRO A 205 -1.19 14.77 -15.57
CA PRO A 205 -1.78 15.67 -14.60
C PRO A 205 -3.07 15.06 -14.07
N MET A 206 -3.24 15.14 -12.76
CA MET A 206 -4.35 14.52 -12.04
C MET A 206 -5.69 14.88 -12.68
N PRO A 207 -6.57 13.91 -12.99
CA PRO A 207 -7.97 14.24 -13.23
C PRO A 207 -8.50 14.87 -11.94
N ILE A 208 -9.02 16.09 -12.04
CA ILE A 208 -9.77 16.69 -10.94
C ILE A 208 -10.97 15.78 -10.72
N SER A 209 -10.94 15.02 -9.63
CA SER A 209 -12.01 14.11 -9.25
C SER A 209 -13.33 14.89 -9.19
N ASN A 210 -14.20 14.68 -10.18
CA ASN A 210 -15.58 15.17 -10.19
C ASN A 210 -16.47 14.34 -9.25
N GLN A 211 -15.93 13.80 -8.15
CA GLN A 211 -16.73 13.06 -7.19
C GLN A 211 -17.69 13.99 -6.44
N ARG A 212 -18.89 14.08 -7.03
CA ARG A 212 -20.22 14.27 -6.44
C ARG A 212 -20.24 14.52 -4.93
N GLU A 213 -20.64 15.74 -4.58
CA GLU A 213 -21.65 16.08 -3.56
C GLU A 213 -21.75 15.19 -2.31
N GLN A 214 -20.63 14.85 -1.68
CA GLN A 214 -20.65 14.53 -0.26
C GLN A 214 -20.38 15.85 0.50
N PRO A 215 -21.30 16.32 1.35
CA PRO A 215 -21.08 17.53 2.13
C PRO A 215 -19.94 17.27 3.12
N PHE A 216 -18.73 17.68 2.76
CA PHE A 216 -17.61 17.70 3.68
C PHE A 216 -17.97 18.63 4.86
N PRO A 217 -17.93 18.17 6.12
CA PRO A 217 -17.84 19.10 7.23
C PRO A 217 -16.55 19.91 7.05
N ARG A 218 -16.67 21.24 7.15
CA ARG A 218 -15.66 22.24 6.77
C ARG A 218 -14.25 21.94 7.31
N LEU A 219 -13.45 21.16 6.58
CA LEU A 219 -11.98 21.19 6.64
C LEU A 219 -11.47 22.42 5.87
N GLY A 220 -11.88 23.60 6.35
CA GLY A 220 -11.70 24.87 5.64
C GLY A 220 -10.27 25.44 5.61
N LEU A 221 -9.30 24.80 6.27
CA LEU A 221 -7.92 25.31 6.35
C LEU A 221 -6.86 24.40 5.72
N ALA A 222 -6.91 23.07 5.93
CA ALA A 222 -5.86 22.18 5.43
C ALA A 222 -5.86 22.07 3.89
N THR A 223 -7.03 21.91 3.28
CA THR A 223 -7.16 21.80 1.82
C THR A 223 -6.87 23.14 1.12
N ARG A 224 -7.17 24.27 1.77
CA ARG A 224 -6.83 25.60 1.24
C ARG A 224 -5.34 25.93 1.37
N LEU A 225 -4.64 25.39 2.36
CA LEU A 225 -3.18 25.53 2.48
C LEU A 225 -2.45 24.73 1.40
N LEU A 226 -2.87 23.48 1.13
CA LEU A 226 -2.25 22.65 0.10
C LEU A 226 -2.46 23.25 -1.31
N HIS A 227 -3.60 23.90 -1.56
CA HIS A 227 -3.86 24.59 -2.83
C HIS A 227 -3.18 25.97 -2.95
N ARG A 228 -2.91 26.66 -1.83
CA ARG A 228 -2.22 27.98 -1.82
C ARG A 228 -0.71 27.89 -1.73
N LEU A 229 -0.15 26.76 -1.31
CA LEU A 229 1.28 26.69 -1.08
C LEU A 229 2.10 26.72 -2.36
N GLY A 230 1.58 26.39 -3.55
CA GLY A 230 2.27 26.67 -4.82
C GLY A 230 3.78 26.32 -4.82
N LEU A 231 4.17 25.30 -4.05
CA LEU A 231 5.56 25.03 -3.74
C LEU A 231 6.13 24.23 -4.91
N HIS A 232 6.69 24.96 -5.87
CA HIS A 232 7.80 24.46 -6.66
C HIS A 232 8.94 24.12 -5.69
N VAL A 233 9.02 22.87 -5.27
CA VAL A 233 10.25 22.33 -4.67
C VAL A 233 11.05 21.71 -5.81
N TYR A 234 11.81 22.56 -6.51
CA TYR A 234 13.05 22.14 -7.14
C TYR A 234 14.16 22.47 -6.14
N GLY A 235 14.82 21.42 -5.66
CA GLY A 235 15.95 21.48 -4.73
C GLY A 235 16.41 20.06 -4.46
#